data_AF-A0A7S2HDW5-F1
#
_entry.id   AF-A0A7S2HDW5-F1
#
_cell.length_a   1.000
_cell.length_b   1.000
_cell.length_c   1.000
_cell.angle_alpha   90.00
_cell.angle_beta   90.00
_cell.angle_gamma   90.00
#
_symmetry.space_group_name_H-M   'P 1'
#
loop_
_entity.id
_entity.type
_entity.pdbx_description
1 polymer ?
#
loop_
_entity_poly.entity_id
_entity_poly.type
_entity_poly.pdbx_seq_one_letter_code
_entity_poly.pdbx_strand_id
1 'polypeptide(L)'
;ARMPGSELSEMTVRPSTTLLEAAVRMRVHVNSEHACHHLVVCGEDGGFQGILSSLDLARALCGMGVESETLERVRGTTVLRVMKHRAELPACSHSATLSDALWKMARKHQNCVLVTHGGATNDQAFGVITPRDALLAFIEHVPLGTDVGHWLRGLQTRWEPRRIAMNDLVLDAAQAMATNFVHHLVVISPLQGEVVGVISSLDMARAITAEEEIFTA
;
A
#
# COMPACT_ATOMS: atom_id res chain seq x y z
N ALA A 1 18.05 2.37 -13.15
CA ALA A 1 17.94 3.70 -13.76
C ALA A 1 18.47 4.74 -12.78
N ARG A 2 19.12 5.82 -13.25
CA ARG A 2 19.47 6.97 -12.40
C ARG A 2 18.29 7.94 -12.45
N MET A 3 17.78 8.37 -11.31
CA MET A 3 16.79 9.44 -11.29
C MET A 3 17.46 10.77 -11.66
N PRO A 4 16.79 11.67 -12.41
CA PRO A 4 17.20 13.05 -12.58
C PRO A 4 17.46 13.71 -11.22
N GLY A 5 18.49 14.58 -11.14
CA GLY A 5 18.86 15.23 -9.88
C GLY A 5 17.76 16.10 -9.26
N SER A 6 16.84 16.63 -10.08
CA SER A 6 15.66 17.36 -9.62
C SER A 6 14.69 16.46 -8.85
N GLU A 7 14.41 15.26 -9.35
CA GLU A 7 13.51 14.29 -8.69
C GLU A 7 14.10 13.78 -7.38
N LEU A 8 15.43 13.67 -7.30
CA LEU A 8 16.12 13.27 -6.07
C LEU A 8 15.85 14.26 -4.93
N SER A 9 15.79 15.57 -5.21
CA SER A 9 15.54 16.58 -4.18
C SER A 9 14.13 16.48 -3.58
N GLU A 10 13.13 16.12 -4.40
CA GLU A 10 11.75 15.93 -3.96
C GLU A 10 11.61 14.65 -3.11
N MET A 11 12.42 13.65 -3.39
CA MET A 11 12.47 12.39 -2.64
C MET A 11 13.47 12.42 -1.47
N THR A 12 14.09 13.55 -1.14
CA THR A 12 15.07 13.66 -0.05
C THR A 12 14.52 14.46 1.12
N VAL A 13 14.74 13.98 2.35
CA VAL A 13 14.39 14.66 3.61
C VAL A 13 15.57 14.72 4.55
N ARG A 14 15.50 15.60 5.56
CA ARG A 14 16.48 15.69 6.65
C ARG A 14 16.05 14.81 7.84
N PRO A 15 16.98 14.35 8.71
CA PRO A 15 16.64 13.64 9.94
C PRO A 15 15.69 14.40 10.88
N SER A 16 15.71 15.73 10.84
CA SER A 16 14.80 16.60 11.60
C SER A 16 13.40 16.75 10.99
N THR A 17 13.15 16.15 9.81
CA THR A 17 11.85 16.23 9.14
C THR A 17 10.81 15.48 9.95
N THR A 18 9.68 16.12 10.23
CA THR A 18 8.58 15.49 10.98
C THR A 18 7.90 14.41 10.14
N LEU A 19 7.22 13.48 10.80
CA LEU A 19 6.45 12.43 10.12
C LEU A 19 5.32 13.00 9.26
N LEU A 20 4.69 14.09 9.69
CA LEU A 20 3.65 14.77 8.93
C LEU A 20 4.22 15.34 7.63
N GLU A 21 5.36 16.05 7.69
CA GLU A 21 5.99 16.59 6.49
C GLU A 21 6.48 15.48 5.55
N ALA A 22 7.04 14.40 6.09
CA ALA A 22 7.39 13.22 5.30
C ALA A 22 6.16 12.61 4.60
N ALA A 23 5.03 12.50 5.30
CA ALA A 23 3.78 12.03 4.72
C ALA A 23 3.28 12.96 3.61
N VAL A 24 3.40 14.29 3.77
CA VAL A 24 3.05 15.27 2.73
C VAL A 24 3.91 15.05 1.48
N ARG A 25 5.23 14.86 1.63
CA ARG A 25 6.12 14.60 0.50
C ARG A 25 5.79 13.30 -0.22
N MET A 26 5.49 12.22 0.52
CA MET A 26 5.05 10.96 -0.09
C MET A 26 3.73 11.13 -0.87
N ARG A 27 2.79 11.93 -0.34
CA ARG A 27 1.49 12.20 -1.00
C ARG A 27 1.64 12.94 -2.33
N VAL A 28 2.49 13.95 -2.41
CA VAL A 28 2.60 14.83 -3.60
C VAL A 28 2.83 14.04 -4.89
N HIS A 29 3.49 12.88 -4.79
CA HIS A 29 3.80 12.03 -5.94
C HIS A 29 2.87 10.82 -6.12
N VAL A 30 1.82 10.64 -5.30
CA VAL A 30 0.91 9.46 -5.37
C VAL A 30 0.32 9.23 -6.76
N ASN A 31 0.01 10.30 -7.49
CA ASN A 31 -0.61 10.25 -8.82
C ASN A 31 0.38 10.50 -9.96
N SER A 32 1.68 10.63 -9.67
CA SER A 32 2.70 10.71 -10.71
C SER A 32 3.12 9.31 -11.13
N GLU A 33 3.88 9.21 -12.23
CA GLU A 33 4.53 7.95 -12.61
C GLU A 33 5.49 7.42 -11.52
N HIS A 34 5.81 8.26 -10.52
CA HIS A 34 6.78 8.04 -9.47
C HIS A 34 6.14 8.11 -8.07
N ALA A 35 5.10 7.30 -7.83
CA ALA A 35 4.52 7.15 -6.48
C ALA A 35 5.63 6.93 -5.44
N CYS A 36 5.81 7.92 -4.57
CA CYS A 36 6.94 7.96 -3.64
C CYS A 36 6.56 7.25 -2.34
N HIS A 37 6.91 5.97 -2.26
CA HIS A 37 6.76 5.18 -1.03
C HIS A 37 7.96 5.32 -0.09
N HIS A 38 9.04 5.94 -0.55
CA HIS A 38 10.33 5.98 0.11
C HIS A 38 10.98 7.34 -0.09
N LEU A 39 11.40 7.94 1.00
CA LEU A 39 12.22 9.14 1.03
C LEU A 39 13.64 8.78 1.43
N VAL A 40 14.61 9.37 0.77
CA VAL A 40 16.02 9.30 1.13
C VAL A 40 16.25 10.28 2.29
N VAL A 41 16.84 9.81 3.38
CA VAL A 41 17.19 10.66 4.52
C VAL A 41 18.65 11.06 4.39
N CYS A 42 18.93 12.35 4.28
CA CYS A 42 20.28 12.91 4.17
C CYS A 42 20.60 13.88 5.30
N GLY A 43 21.83 13.81 5.81
CA GLY A 43 22.37 14.72 6.81
C GLY A 43 22.53 16.15 6.29
N GLU A 44 22.92 17.06 7.18
CA GLU A 44 23.19 18.46 6.83
C GLU A 44 24.37 18.62 5.86
N ASP A 45 25.29 17.67 5.86
CA ASP A 45 26.41 17.53 4.94
C ASP A 45 26.01 16.95 3.56
N GLY A 46 24.73 16.61 3.38
CA GLY A 46 24.22 15.91 2.19
C GLY A 46 24.54 14.41 2.17
N GLY A 47 25.15 13.88 3.23
CA GLY A 47 25.48 12.46 3.34
C GLY A 47 24.23 11.61 3.54
N PHE A 48 24.16 10.46 2.85
CA PHE A 48 23.08 9.49 3.02
C PHE A 48 23.08 8.92 4.45
N GLN A 49 21.94 8.97 5.13
CA GLN A 49 21.77 8.43 6.49
C GLN A 49 20.74 7.30 6.56
N GLY A 50 19.83 7.18 5.59
CA GLY A 50 18.86 6.09 5.58
C GLY A 50 17.73 6.29 4.59
N ILE A 51 16.71 5.43 4.72
CA ILE A 51 15.48 5.49 3.93
C ILE A 51 14.30 5.53 4.92
N LEU A 52 13.38 6.45 4.69
CA LEU A 52 12.10 6.53 5.38
C LEU A 52 11.00 6.07 4.42
N SER A 53 10.29 4.99 4.76
CA SER A 53 9.22 4.44 3.93
C SER A 53 7.83 4.76 4.48
N SER A 54 6.81 4.63 3.63
CA SER A 54 5.41 4.69 4.07
C SER A 54 5.06 3.61 5.12
N LEU A 55 5.78 2.49 5.14
CA LEU A 55 5.64 1.47 6.21
C LEU A 55 6.20 1.97 7.54
N ASP A 56 7.21 2.83 7.53
CA ASP A 56 7.72 3.47 8.74
C ASP A 56 6.72 4.48 9.31
N LEU A 57 5.95 5.17 8.45
CA LEU A 57 4.80 5.97 8.88
C LEU A 57 3.71 5.09 9.53
N ALA A 58 3.41 3.92 8.94
CA ALA A 58 2.49 2.96 9.56
C ALA A 58 3.02 2.45 10.92
N ARG A 59 4.31 2.15 11.03
CA ARG A 59 4.93 1.78 12.31
C ARG A 59 4.85 2.92 13.33
N ALA A 60 5.02 4.16 12.90
CA ALA A 60 4.88 5.31 13.78
C ALA A 60 3.45 5.47 14.33
N LEU A 61 2.42 5.13 13.55
CA LEU A 61 1.02 5.07 14.05
C LEU A 61 0.84 4.03 15.17
N CYS A 62 1.71 3.02 15.27
CA CYS A 62 1.67 2.03 16.34
C CYS A 62 2.37 2.51 17.62
N GLY A 63 3.22 3.54 17.54
CA GLY A 63 4.03 4.02 18.65
C GLY A 63 3.20 4.74 19.73
N MET A 64 3.57 4.54 21.00
CA MET A 64 3.08 5.34 22.11
C MET A 64 4.01 6.55 22.26
N GLY A 65 3.50 7.78 22.13
CA GLY A 65 4.28 9.00 22.41
C GLY A 65 4.41 10.00 21.25
N VAL A 66 3.71 9.82 20.13
CA VAL A 66 3.58 10.91 19.16
C VAL A 66 2.34 11.73 19.52
N GLU A 67 2.54 12.82 20.26
CA GLU A 67 1.49 13.77 20.62
C GLU A 67 1.07 14.61 19.41
N SER A 68 0.37 13.99 18.47
CA SER A 68 -0.22 14.67 17.31
C SER A 68 -1.69 14.33 17.22
N GLU A 69 -2.55 15.34 17.36
CA GLU A 69 -4.00 15.21 17.23
C GLU A 69 -4.40 14.56 15.88
N THR A 70 -3.68 14.92 14.81
CA THR A 70 -3.87 14.37 13.47
C THR A 70 -3.60 12.86 13.43
N LEU A 71 -2.51 12.39 14.07
CA LEU A 71 -2.21 10.96 14.12
C LEU A 71 -3.26 10.20 14.93
N GLU A 72 -3.68 10.71 16.10
CA GLU A 72 -4.74 10.09 16.91
C GLU A 72 -6.07 9.99 16.13
N ARG A 73 -6.42 11.03 15.38
CA ARG A 73 -7.61 11.03 14.51
C ARG A 73 -7.53 9.96 13.43
N VAL A 74 -6.37 9.80 12.79
CA VAL A 74 -6.16 8.76 11.78
C VAL A 74 -6.21 7.38 12.42
N ARG A 75 -5.54 7.18 13.56
CA ARG A 75 -5.57 5.90 14.31
C ARG A 75 -7.00 5.45 14.61
N GLY A 76 -7.86 6.37 15.04
CA GLY A 76 -9.27 6.11 15.36
C GLY A 76 -10.23 6.05 14.17
N THR A 77 -9.75 6.27 12.95
CA THR A 77 -10.58 6.17 11.73
C THR A 77 -10.68 4.71 11.26
N THR A 78 -11.80 4.35 10.67
CA THR A 78 -12.02 3.01 10.09
C THR A 78 -11.25 2.82 8.78
N VAL A 79 -10.77 1.60 8.53
CA VAL A 79 -10.12 1.21 7.26
C VAL A 79 -10.97 1.58 6.04
N LEU A 80 -12.30 1.42 6.10
CA LEU A 80 -13.23 1.79 5.02
C LEU A 80 -13.04 3.22 4.50
N ARG A 81 -12.69 4.18 5.37
CA ARG A 81 -12.56 5.59 4.99
C ARG A 81 -11.23 5.93 4.33
N VAL A 82 -10.24 5.05 4.44
CA VAL A 82 -8.85 5.29 4.00
C VAL A 82 -8.46 4.35 2.85
N MET A 83 -9.05 3.16 2.79
CA MET A 83 -8.74 2.17 1.77
C MET A 83 -9.06 2.68 0.36
N LYS A 84 -8.37 2.11 -0.63
CA LYS A 84 -8.82 2.16 -2.02
C LYS A 84 -10.00 1.21 -2.19
N HIS A 85 -11.09 1.72 -2.75
CA HIS A 85 -12.28 0.92 -2.99
C HIS A 85 -12.04 -0.06 -4.12
N ARG A 86 -12.70 -1.22 -4.02
CA ARG A 86 -12.63 -2.27 -5.03
C ARG A 86 -12.86 -1.82 -6.47
N ALA A 87 -13.76 -0.86 -6.69
CA ALA A 87 -14.06 -0.31 -8.02
C ALA A 87 -12.87 0.44 -8.64
N GLU A 88 -11.94 0.92 -7.82
CA GLU A 88 -10.75 1.68 -8.23
C GLU A 88 -9.53 0.77 -8.45
N LEU A 89 -9.64 -0.52 -8.11
CA LEU A 89 -8.55 -1.47 -8.27
C LEU A 89 -8.49 -2.00 -9.70
N PRO A 90 -7.30 -2.09 -10.31
CA PRO A 90 -7.16 -2.84 -11.54
C PRO A 90 -7.45 -4.32 -11.26
N ALA A 91 -8.27 -4.94 -12.10
CA ALA A 91 -8.65 -6.35 -11.95
C ALA A 91 -8.13 -7.22 -13.09
N CYS A 92 -7.84 -8.49 -12.82
CA CYS A 92 -7.59 -9.52 -13.83
C CYS A 92 -8.26 -10.85 -13.46
N SER A 93 -8.49 -11.70 -14.47
CA SER A 93 -9.05 -13.04 -14.25
C SER A 93 -8.06 -13.93 -13.50
N HIS A 94 -8.55 -14.88 -12.72
CA HIS A 94 -7.72 -15.92 -12.09
C HIS A 94 -6.98 -16.81 -13.09
N SER A 95 -7.40 -16.83 -14.36
CA SER A 95 -6.72 -17.50 -15.47
C SER A 95 -5.71 -16.60 -16.20
N ALA A 96 -5.54 -15.34 -15.78
CA ALA A 96 -4.48 -14.48 -16.30
C ALA A 96 -3.12 -14.94 -15.77
N THR A 97 -2.05 -14.59 -16.47
CA THR A 97 -0.69 -14.94 -16.03
C THR A 97 -0.17 -13.96 -14.98
N LEU A 98 0.84 -14.37 -14.20
CA LEU A 98 1.58 -13.46 -13.34
C LEU A 98 2.11 -12.25 -14.13
N SER A 99 2.65 -12.49 -15.33
CA SER A 99 3.12 -11.41 -16.22
C SER A 99 2.02 -10.40 -16.51
N ASP A 100 0.80 -10.84 -16.84
CA ASP A 100 -0.34 -9.95 -17.12
C ASP A 100 -0.70 -9.09 -15.91
N ALA A 101 -0.72 -9.68 -14.71
CA ALA A 101 -1.00 -8.96 -13.47
C ALA A 101 0.08 -7.91 -13.17
N LEU A 102 1.36 -8.27 -13.32
CA LEU A 102 2.49 -7.34 -13.12
C LEU A 102 2.45 -6.20 -14.15
N TRP A 103 2.19 -6.51 -15.41
CA TRP A 103 2.02 -5.51 -16.47
C TRP A 103 0.87 -4.56 -16.19
N LYS A 104 -0.25 -5.09 -15.69
CA LYS A 104 -1.42 -4.28 -15.35
C LYS A 104 -1.14 -3.35 -14.16
N MET A 105 -0.42 -3.81 -13.14
CA MET A 105 0.09 -2.95 -12.05
C MET A 105 0.95 -1.81 -12.59
N ALA A 106 1.97 -2.14 -13.40
CA ALA A 106 2.90 -1.16 -13.95
C ALA A 106 2.17 -0.10 -14.80
N ARG A 107 1.30 -0.51 -15.73
CA ARG A 107 0.56 0.42 -16.62
C ARG A 107 -0.47 1.29 -15.91
N LYS A 108 -0.95 0.87 -14.75
CA LYS A 108 -1.93 1.62 -13.97
C LYS A 108 -1.28 2.42 -12.85
N HIS A 109 0.04 2.34 -12.69
CA HIS A 109 0.79 2.92 -11.58
C HIS A 109 0.17 2.51 -10.23
N GLN A 110 -0.20 1.23 -10.11
CA GLN A 110 -0.80 0.66 -8.90
C GLN A 110 0.08 -0.47 -8.36
N ASN A 111 0.16 -0.57 -7.03
CA ASN A 111 0.94 -1.61 -6.35
C ASN A 111 0.11 -2.83 -5.95
N CYS A 112 -1.08 -2.97 -6.51
CA CYS A 112 -1.85 -4.20 -6.42
C CYS A 112 -2.77 -4.37 -7.64
N VAL A 113 -3.10 -5.62 -7.93
CA VAL A 113 -4.16 -6.03 -8.87
C VAL A 113 -5.09 -6.99 -8.16
N LEU A 114 -6.39 -6.73 -8.24
CA LEU A 114 -7.44 -7.63 -7.77
C LEU A 114 -7.56 -8.81 -8.74
N VAL A 115 -7.50 -10.02 -8.22
CA VAL A 115 -7.77 -11.23 -9.00
C VAL A 115 -9.20 -11.64 -8.76
N THR A 116 -9.98 -11.79 -9.83
CA THR A 116 -11.39 -12.17 -9.78
C THR A 116 -11.69 -13.35 -10.71
N HIS A 117 -12.89 -13.92 -10.62
CA HIS A 117 -13.25 -15.06 -11.47
C HIS A 117 -13.32 -14.70 -12.97
N GLY A 118 -13.97 -13.59 -13.33
CA GLY A 118 -14.10 -13.16 -14.74
C GLY A 118 -13.16 -12.02 -15.15
N GLY A 119 -12.40 -11.47 -14.21
CA GLY A 119 -11.47 -10.37 -14.44
C GLY A 119 -12.09 -8.97 -14.39
N ALA A 120 -13.40 -8.86 -14.14
CA ALA A 120 -14.05 -7.60 -13.80
C ALA A 120 -14.00 -7.35 -12.29
N THR A 121 -14.09 -6.09 -11.87
CA THR A 121 -14.04 -5.70 -10.46
C THR A 121 -15.27 -6.15 -9.69
N ASN A 122 -16.41 -6.37 -10.33
CA ASN A 122 -17.67 -6.83 -9.71
C ASN A 122 -17.79 -8.37 -9.59
N ASP A 123 -16.89 -9.14 -10.20
CA ASP A 123 -16.91 -10.62 -10.13
C ASP A 123 -16.49 -11.12 -8.74
N GLN A 124 -16.65 -12.40 -8.41
CA GLN A 124 -16.13 -12.92 -7.14
C GLN A 124 -14.60 -12.72 -7.01
N ALA A 125 -14.14 -12.16 -5.89
CA ALA A 125 -12.71 -11.95 -5.66
C ALA A 125 -12.01 -13.25 -5.24
N PHE A 126 -10.91 -13.55 -5.90
CA PHE A 126 -10.04 -14.69 -5.60
C PHE A 126 -8.85 -14.29 -4.70
N GLY A 127 -8.42 -13.03 -4.80
CA GLY A 127 -7.31 -12.47 -4.04
C GLY A 127 -6.75 -11.21 -4.70
N VAL A 128 -5.49 -10.92 -4.41
CA VAL A 128 -4.72 -9.78 -4.93
C VAL A 128 -3.28 -10.21 -5.24
N ILE A 129 -2.70 -9.61 -6.27
CA ILE A 129 -1.27 -9.71 -6.59
C ILE A 129 -0.62 -8.37 -6.28
N THR A 130 0.55 -8.39 -5.66
CA THR A 130 1.36 -7.23 -5.27
C THR A 130 2.79 -7.36 -5.81
N PRO A 131 3.62 -6.29 -5.80
CA PRO A 131 5.03 -6.39 -6.17
C PRO A 131 5.82 -7.43 -5.37
N ARG A 132 5.41 -7.70 -4.12
CA ARG A 132 6.03 -8.76 -3.30
C ARG A 132 5.86 -10.14 -3.92
N ASP A 133 4.74 -10.38 -4.57
CA ASP A 133 4.47 -11.67 -5.23
C ASP A 133 5.33 -11.84 -6.48
N ALA A 134 5.67 -10.74 -7.17
CA ALA A 134 6.67 -10.74 -8.26
C ALA A 134 8.05 -11.17 -7.76
N LEU A 135 8.50 -10.59 -6.63
CA LEU A 135 9.77 -10.92 -6.01
C LEU A 135 9.81 -12.37 -5.52
N LEU A 136 8.72 -12.83 -4.90
CA LEU A 136 8.60 -14.24 -4.50
C LEU A 136 8.66 -15.17 -5.71
N ALA A 137 7.90 -14.90 -6.77
CA ALA A 137 7.93 -15.70 -7.99
C ALA A 137 9.35 -15.75 -8.59
N PHE A 138 10.07 -14.63 -8.57
CA PHE A 138 11.47 -14.58 -9.01
C PHE A 138 12.39 -15.45 -8.13
N ILE A 139 12.32 -15.30 -6.81
CA ILE A 139 13.13 -16.08 -5.85
C ILE A 139 12.82 -17.58 -5.94
N GLU A 140 11.55 -17.93 -6.08
CA GLU A 140 11.06 -19.31 -6.15
C GLU A 140 11.17 -19.90 -7.57
N HIS A 141 11.75 -19.15 -8.52
CA HIS A 141 11.94 -19.55 -9.92
C HIS A 141 10.62 -19.97 -10.62
N VAL A 142 9.52 -19.33 -10.23
CA VAL A 142 8.19 -19.56 -10.81
C VAL A 142 8.10 -18.85 -12.16
N PRO A 143 7.70 -19.55 -13.24
CA PRO A 143 7.50 -18.92 -14.54
C PRO A 143 6.47 -17.80 -14.49
N LEU A 144 6.78 -16.64 -15.11
CA LEU A 144 5.81 -15.54 -15.20
C LEU A 144 4.56 -15.87 -16.02
N GLY A 145 4.59 -16.96 -16.79
CA GLY A 145 3.41 -17.51 -17.48
C GLY A 145 2.47 -18.31 -16.58
N THR A 146 2.78 -18.50 -15.29
CA THR A 146 1.91 -19.20 -14.34
C THR A 146 0.62 -18.42 -14.11
N ASP A 147 -0.52 -19.14 -14.10
CA ASP A 147 -1.83 -18.59 -13.77
C ASP A 147 -1.84 -17.98 -12.37
N VAL A 148 -2.35 -16.76 -12.24
CA VAL A 148 -2.44 -16.05 -10.95
C VAL A 148 -3.31 -16.82 -9.96
N GLY A 149 -4.38 -17.49 -10.41
CA GLY A 149 -5.23 -18.31 -9.55
C GLY A 149 -4.51 -19.54 -9.00
N HIS A 150 -3.61 -20.15 -9.80
CA HIS A 150 -2.78 -21.25 -9.33
C HIS A 150 -1.76 -20.77 -8.29
N TRP A 151 -1.07 -19.66 -8.60
CA TRP A 151 -0.15 -19.00 -7.68
C TRP A 151 -0.81 -18.64 -6.33
N LEU A 152 -1.98 -18.01 -6.37
CA LEU A 152 -2.72 -17.61 -5.18
C LEU A 152 -3.13 -18.80 -4.29
N ARG A 153 -3.52 -19.93 -4.89
CA ARG A 153 -3.83 -21.16 -4.13
C ARG A 153 -2.62 -21.68 -3.36
N GLY A 154 -1.44 -21.67 -3.98
CA GLY A 154 -0.19 -22.05 -3.31
C GLY A 154 0.18 -21.14 -2.14
N LEU A 155 -0.32 -19.90 -2.13
CA LEU A 155 -0.07 -18.93 -1.09
C LEU A 155 -1.09 -18.94 0.06
N GLN A 156 -2.24 -19.61 -0.04
CA GLN A 156 -3.40 -19.43 0.85
C GLN A 156 -3.10 -19.46 2.36
N THR A 157 -2.13 -20.26 2.82
CA THR A 157 -1.71 -20.29 4.24
C THR A 157 -1.05 -18.99 4.71
N ARG A 158 -0.55 -18.17 3.78
CA ARG A 158 0.09 -16.86 4.02
C ARG A 158 -0.88 -15.68 3.86
N TRP A 159 -2.16 -15.92 3.57
CA TRP A 159 -3.16 -14.86 3.31
C TRP A 159 -3.80 -14.28 4.56
N GLU A 160 -4.00 -15.10 5.59
CA GLU A 160 -4.72 -14.67 6.78
C GLU A 160 -4.11 -13.43 7.45
N PRO A 161 -2.77 -13.30 7.57
CA PRO A 161 -2.15 -12.09 8.12
C PRO A 161 -2.25 -10.84 7.22
N ARG A 162 -2.77 -10.98 5.99
CA ARG A 162 -2.96 -9.89 5.04
C ARG A 162 -4.41 -9.43 4.93
N ARG A 163 -5.31 -9.93 5.77
CA ARG A 163 -6.73 -9.55 5.77
C ARG A 163 -7.01 -8.60 6.92
N ILE A 164 -7.93 -7.68 6.68
CA ILE A 164 -8.45 -6.79 7.69
C ILE A 164 -9.92 -6.47 7.41
N ALA A 165 -10.76 -6.33 8.43
CA ALA A 165 -12.13 -5.96 8.21
C ALA A 165 -12.25 -4.47 7.88
N MET A 166 -13.22 -4.11 7.04
CA MET A 166 -13.47 -2.71 6.66
C MET A 166 -13.82 -1.80 7.85
N ASN A 167 -14.33 -2.37 8.94
CA ASN A 167 -14.71 -1.65 10.14
C ASN A 167 -13.60 -1.62 11.21
N ASP A 168 -12.50 -2.35 10.99
CA ASP A 168 -11.33 -2.26 11.87
C ASP A 168 -10.71 -0.87 11.77
N LEU A 169 -9.95 -0.49 12.79
CA LEU A 169 -9.31 0.80 12.83
C LEU A 169 -8.06 0.82 11.95
N VAL A 170 -7.68 2.00 11.47
CA VAL A 170 -6.41 2.20 10.78
C VAL A 170 -5.23 1.82 11.69
N LEU A 171 -5.37 1.97 13.00
CA LEU A 171 -4.38 1.46 13.95
C LEU A 171 -4.18 -0.06 13.84
N ASP A 172 -5.27 -0.83 13.73
CA ASP A 172 -5.19 -2.29 13.56
C ASP A 172 -4.52 -2.66 12.24
N ALA A 173 -4.85 -1.92 11.18
CA ALA A 173 -4.22 -2.05 9.87
C ALA A 173 -2.72 -1.77 9.94
N ALA A 174 -2.33 -0.69 10.61
CA ALA A 174 -0.95 -0.30 10.79
C ALA A 174 -0.17 -1.37 11.57
N GLN A 175 -0.76 -1.90 12.64
CA GLN A 175 -0.18 -2.97 13.44
C GLN A 175 0.00 -4.25 12.63
N ALA A 176 -1.00 -4.64 11.83
CA ALA A 176 -0.93 -5.81 10.95
C ALA A 176 0.16 -5.64 9.88
N MET A 177 0.27 -4.46 9.25
CA MET A 177 1.33 -4.15 8.28
C MET A 177 2.73 -4.21 8.92
N ALA A 178 2.88 -3.59 10.09
CA ALA A 178 4.14 -3.53 10.82
C ALA A 178 4.61 -4.93 11.26
N THR A 179 3.70 -5.72 11.83
CA THR A 179 3.99 -7.07 12.36
C THR A 179 4.35 -8.05 11.24
N ASN A 180 3.64 -7.98 10.11
CA ASN A 180 3.81 -8.92 9.01
C ASN A 180 4.80 -8.44 7.94
N PHE A 181 5.38 -7.25 8.10
CA PHE A 181 6.27 -6.62 7.12
C PHE A 181 5.64 -6.56 5.72
N VAL A 182 4.38 -6.13 5.66
CA VAL A 182 3.62 -5.98 4.42
C VAL A 182 3.17 -4.54 4.23
N HIS A 183 3.11 -4.10 2.98
CA HIS A 183 2.66 -2.75 2.63
C HIS A 183 1.18 -2.65 2.26
N HIS A 184 0.51 -3.78 2.08
CA HIS A 184 -0.87 -3.84 1.60
C HIS A 184 -1.64 -4.89 2.38
N LEU A 185 -2.88 -4.56 2.75
CA LEU A 185 -3.85 -5.48 3.32
C LEU A 185 -5.09 -5.51 2.44
N VAL A 186 -5.66 -6.70 2.30
CA VAL A 186 -6.94 -6.93 1.63
C VAL A 186 -8.04 -6.62 2.63
N VAL A 187 -8.92 -5.71 2.25
CA VAL A 187 -10.02 -5.31 3.09
C VAL A 187 -11.25 -6.15 2.77
N ILE A 188 -11.82 -6.78 3.79
CA ILE A 188 -12.97 -7.66 3.67
C ILE A 188 -14.21 -7.07 4.35
N SER A 189 -15.38 -7.31 3.77
CA SER A 189 -16.66 -7.10 4.43
C SER A 189 -16.94 -8.28 5.36
N PRO A 190 -17.03 -8.09 6.68
CA PRO A 190 -17.32 -9.21 7.60
C PRO A 190 -18.72 -9.80 7.38
N LEU A 191 -19.66 -9.01 6.84
CA LEU A 191 -21.03 -9.46 6.58
C LEU A 191 -21.13 -10.41 5.37
N GLN A 192 -20.31 -10.16 4.34
CA GLN A 192 -20.39 -10.86 3.06
C GLN A 192 -19.21 -11.81 2.82
N GLY A 193 -18.12 -11.67 3.58
CA GLY A 193 -16.86 -12.37 3.34
C GLY A 193 -16.10 -11.88 2.09
N GLU A 194 -16.66 -10.90 1.37
CA GLU A 194 -16.16 -10.40 0.10
C GLU A 194 -15.04 -9.36 0.29
N VAL A 195 -14.13 -9.31 -0.68
CA VAL A 195 -13.15 -8.22 -0.78
C VAL A 195 -13.90 -6.95 -1.15
N VAL A 196 -13.69 -5.87 -0.39
CA VAL A 196 -14.29 -4.54 -0.63
C VAL A 196 -13.28 -3.47 -0.98
N GLY A 197 -11.99 -3.75 -0.80
CA GLY A 197 -10.92 -2.82 -1.14
C GLY A 197 -9.54 -3.35 -0.76
N VAL A 198 -8.55 -2.46 -0.86
CA VAL A 198 -7.18 -2.68 -0.39
C VAL A 198 -6.74 -1.41 0.33
N ILE A 199 -6.11 -1.56 1.49
CA ILE A 199 -5.44 -0.47 2.18
C ILE A 199 -3.93 -0.68 2.11
N SER A 200 -3.19 0.37 1.79
CA SER A 200 -1.73 0.37 1.78
C SER A 200 -1.14 1.28 2.85
N SER A 201 0.14 1.09 3.17
CA SER A 201 0.89 2.00 4.04
C SER A 201 0.96 3.43 3.48
N LEU A 202 0.87 3.59 2.15
CA LEU A 202 0.79 4.90 1.51
C LEU A 202 -0.59 5.55 1.67
N ASP A 203 -1.67 4.77 1.70
CA ASP A 203 -3.01 5.30 1.98
C ASP A 203 -3.10 5.86 3.41
N MET A 204 -2.40 5.23 4.36
CA MET A 204 -2.24 5.78 5.72
C MET A 204 -1.47 7.10 5.70
N ALA A 205 -0.35 7.17 4.98
CA ALA A 205 0.40 8.41 4.82
C ALA A 205 -0.48 9.53 4.23
N ARG A 206 -1.34 9.20 3.26
CA ARG A 206 -2.32 10.14 2.72
C ARG A 206 -3.30 10.59 3.78
N ALA A 207 -3.87 9.66 4.55
CA ALA A 207 -4.81 9.98 5.64
C ALA A 207 -4.19 10.90 6.70
N ILE A 208 -2.92 10.72 7.06
CA ILE A 208 -2.16 11.60 7.99
C ILE A 208 -2.16 13.06 7.50
N THR A 209 -2.18 13.27 6.19
CA THR A 209 -2.08 14.61 5.60
C THR A 209 -3.42 15.20 5.18
N ALA A 210 -4.51 14.44 5.33
CA ALA A 210 -5.84 14.84 4.91
C ALA A 210 -6.48 15.76 5.96
N GLU A 211 -5.97 17.00 6.05
CA GLU A 211 -6.69 18.13 6.64
C GLU A 211 -7.01 19.11 5.49
N GLU A 212 -8.24 19.05 4.97
CA GLU A 212 -9.02 20.16 4.33
C GLU A 212 -10.15 19.72 3.35
N GLU A 213 -10.24 18.45 2.90
CA GLU A 213 -11.30 18.05 1.94
C GLU A 213 -12.62 17.54 2.57
N ILE A 214 -12.71 17.44 3.90
CA ILE A 214 -13.89 16.86 4.59
C ILE A 214 -14.88 17.94 5.10
N PHE A 215 -14.53 19.23 5.04
CA PHE A 215 -15.38 20.33 5.52
C PHE A 215 -15.84 21.32 4.42
N THR A 216 -15.59 21.03 3.14
CA THR A 216 -15.94 21.90 2.00
C THR A 216 -16.71 21.20 0.87
N ALA A 217 -17.28 20.01 1.11
CA ALA A 217 -18.19 19.33 0.19
C ALA A 217 -19.62 19.26 0.75
#